data_AF-D9R7K5-F1
#
_entry.id   AF-D9R7K5-F1
#
_cell.length_a   1.000
_cell.length_b   1.000
_cell.length_c   1.000
_cell.angle_alpha   90.00
_cell.angle_beta   90.00
_cell.angle_gamma   90.00
#
_symmetry.space_group_name_H-M   'P 1'
#
loop_
_entity.id
_entity.type
_entity.pdbx_description
1 polymer ?
#
loop_
_entity_poly.entity_id
_entity_poly.type
_entity_poly.pdbx_seq_one_letter_code
_entity_poly.pdbx_strand_id
1 'polypeptide(L)'
;MVAKKERGRFTLRLNEKDPAHAEVIRLLEQQDPHSKARFIANAILHYVHCSETPDISVRQMPDRAAIEAIVLDILRQQKGGTELTAEVSRSFVEQKEPAQKKPFLPPEPVADEPKSSDVDEDVRNMIKGTLSAFRINS
;
A
#
# COMPACT_ATOMS: atom_id res chain seq x y z
N MET A 1 22.15 19.96 27.49
CA MET A 1 22.13 20.90 26.35
C MET A 1 21.35 20.23 25.22
N VAL A 2 20.09 20.61 25.00
CA VAL A 2 19.30 20.05 23.89
C VAL A 2 19.79 20.68 22.59
N ALA A 3 20.31 19.87 21.68
CA ALA A 3 20.72 20.33 20.35
C ALA A 3 19.49 20.89 19.63
N LYS A 4 19.36 22.22 19.57
CA LYS A 4 18.35 22.87 18.74
C LYS A 4 18.59 22.42 17.31
N LYS A 5 17.58 21.80 16.69
CA LYS A 5 17.62 21.44 15.27
C LYS A 5 17.80 22.75 14.49
N GLU A 6 18.99 22.95 13.92
CA GLU A 6 19.25 24.12 13.07
C GLU A 6 18.34 24.04 11.85
N ARG A 7 17.41 24.99 11.77
CA ARG A 7 16.49 25.11 10.64
C ARG A 7 17.32 25.33 9.37
N GLY A 8 17.13 24.48 8.37
CA GLY A 8 17.85 24.56 7.09
C GLY A 8 19.10 23.68 6.98
N ARG A 9 19.52 23.01 8.06
CA ARG A 9 20.62 22.03 7.99
C ARG A 9 20.08 20.65 7.62
N PHE A 10 20.53 20.12 6.49
CA PHE A 10 20.17 18.79 6.00
C PHE A 10 21.45 17.99 5.70
N THR A 11 21.43 16.71 6.04
CA THR A 11 22.50 15.76 5.72
C THR A 11 21.90 14.66 4.84
N LEU A 12 22.50 14.44 3.66
CA LEU A 12 22.09 13.42 2.71
C LEU A 12 23.28 12.52 2.40
N ARG A 13 23.06 11.21 2.31
CA ARG A 13 24.02 10.23 1.81
C ARG A 13 23.42 9.55 0.59
N LEU A 14 24.08 9.70 -0.55
CA LEU A 14 23.67 9.06 -1.80
C LEU A 14 24.28 7.65 -1.88
N ASN A 15 23.57 6.72 -2.54
CA ASN A 15 24.03 5.34 -2.70
C ASN A 15 24.69 5.17 -4.06
N GLU A 16 26.00 4.97 -4.09
CA GLU A 16 26.77 4.77 -5.33
C GLU A 16 26.36 3.53 -6.13
N LYS A 17 25.70 2.55 -5.49
CA LYS A 17 25.25 1.32 -6.17
C LYS A 17 23.98 1.53 -7.00
N ASP A 18 23.24 2.60 -6.74
CA ASP A 18 22.07 2.95 -7.52
C ASP A 18 22.50 3.87 -8.69
N PRO A 19 22.18 3.54 -9.95
CA PRO A 19 22.66 4.29 -11.10
C PRO A 19 22.13 5.74 -11.14
N ALA A 20 20.92 5.99 -10.66
CA ALA A 20 20.38 7.35 -10.60
C ALA A 20 21.09 8.19 -9.53
N HIS A 21 21.35 7.61 -8.37
CA HIS A 21 22.13 8.26 -7.32
C HIS A 21 23.58 8.48 -7.75
N ALA A 22 24.20 7.54 -8.47
CA ALA A 22 25.55 7.67 -9.00
C ALA A 22 25.68 8.86 -9.96
N GLU A 23 24.71 9.07 -10.84
CA GLU A 23 24.69 10.24 -11.73
C GLU A 23 24.53 11.55 -10.95
N VAL A 24 23.65 11.59 -9.95
CA VAL A 24 23.50 12.76 -9.07
C VAL A 24 24.79 13.06 -8.30
N ILE A 25 25.50 12.04 -7.81
CA ILE A 25 26.81 12.19 -7.17
C ILE A 25 27.78 12.87 -8.13
N ARG A 26 27.92 12.34 -9.36
CA ARG A 26 28.81 12.88 -10.39
C ARG A 26 28.49 14.35 -10.70
N LEU A 27 27.21 14.71 -10.83
CA LEU A 27 26.77 16.08 -11.08
C LEU A 27 27.11 17.02 -9.91
N LEU A 28 26.93 16.56 -8.66
CA LEU A 28 27.25 17.34 -7.47
C LEU A 28 28.76 17.51 -7.27
N GLU A 29 29.56 16.49 -7.59
CA GLU A 29 31.03 16.56 -7.51
C GLU A 29 31.63 17.54 -8.52
N GLN A 30 30.97 17.73 -9.67
CA GLN A 30 31.35 18.74 -10.66
C GLN A 30 31.08 20.18 -10.20
N GLN A 31 30.19 20.39 -9.21
CA GLN A 31 29.91 21.72 -8.67
C GLN A 31 31.01 22.19 -7.73
N ASP A 32 31.26 23.50 -7.72
CA ASP A 32 32.16 24.12 -6.75
C ASP A 32 31.80 23.76 -5.29
N PRO A 33 32.79 23.69 -4.37
CA PRO A 33 32.57 23.28 -2.98
C PRO A 33 31.44 24.02 -2.26
N HIS A 34 31.17 25.28 -2.63
CA HIS A 34 30.16 26.14 -2.00
C HIS A 34 28.88 26.32 -2.83
N SER A 35 28.78 25.74 -4.03
CA SER A 35 27.61 25.91 -4.91
C SER A 35 26.65 24.72 -4.89
N LYS A 36 27.06 23.56 -4.36
CA LYS A 36 26.25 22.33 -4.24
C LYS A 36 24.87 22.58 -3.62
N ALA A 37 24.80 23.33 -2.53
CA ALA A 37 23.54 23.66 -1.87
C ALA A 37 22.60 24.48 -2.79
N ARG A 38 23.16 25.45 -3.53
CA ARG A 38 22.40 26.26 -4.48
C ARG A 38 21.93 25.45 -5.69
N PHE A 39 22.78 24.56 -6.19
CA PHE A 39 22.44 23.65 -7.26
C PHE A 39 21.26 22.73 -6.87
N ILE A 40 21.32 22.12 -5.68
CA ILE A 40 20.24 21.28 -5.15
C ILE A 40 18.93 22.10 -5.01
N ALA A 41 19.00 23.31 -4.45
CA ALA A 41 17.83 24.17 -4.31
C ALA A 41 17.20 24.51 -5.67
N ASN A 42 18.02 24.86 -6.67
CA ASN A 42 17.54 25.15 -8.02
C ASN A 42 16.91 23.92 -8.69
N ALA A 43 17.50 22.73 -8.52
CA ALA A 43 16.93 21.49 -9.05
C ALA A 43 15.55 21.19 -8.45
N ILE A 44 15.39 21.36 -7.13
CA ILE A 44 14.11 21.18 -6.44
C ILE A 44 13.08 22.20 -6.92
N LEU A 45 13.45 23.48 -7.01
CA LEU A 45 12.55 24.53 -7.50
C LEU A 45 12.17 24.31 -8.96
N HIS A 46 13.10 23.84 -9.79
CA HIS A 46 12.82 23.48 -11.18
C HIS A 46 11.82 22.33 -11.24
N TYR A 47 12.00 21.28 -10.45
CA TYR A 47 11.08 20.14 -10.38
C TYR A 47 9.65 20.59 -10.01
N VAL A 48 9.50 21.41 -8.97
CA VAL A 48 8.17 21.87 -8.51
C VAL A 48 7.44 22.73 -9.54
N HIS A 49 8.18 23.48 -10.37
CA HIS A 49 7.60 24.42 -11.33
C HIS A 49 7.55 23.88 -12.77
N CYS A 50 8.04 22.67 -13.03
CA CYS A 50 8.02 22.11 -14.37
C CYS A 50 6.68 21.41 -14.63
N SER A 51 5.95 21.83 -15.66
CA SER A 51 4.66 21.23 -16.04
C SER A 51 4.79 19.87 -16.73
N GLU A 52 6.00 19.48 -17.12
CA GLU A 52 6.29 18.27 -17.90
C GLU A 52 6.94 17.16 -17.06
N THR A 53 7.22 17.40 -15.77
CA THR A 53 7.89 16.38 -14.95
C THR A 53 6.94 15.24 -14.60
N PRO A 54 7.30 13.98 -14.88
CA PRO A 54 6.53 12.83 -14.44
C PRO A 54 6.48 12.81 -12.91
N ASP A 55 5.29 12.50 -12.38
CA ASP A 55 5.07 12.37 -10.94
C ASP A 55 6.06 11.33 -10.41
N ILE A 56 6.95 11.73 -9.48
CA ILE A 56 7.82 10.79 -8.79
C ILE A 56 6.90 9.95 -7.91
N SER A 57 6.39 8.86 -8.47
CA SER A 57 5.69 7.82 -7.72
C SER A 57 6.74 7.19 -6.81
N VAL A 58 6.97 7.83 -5.67
CA VAL A 58 7.59 7.21 -4.51
C VAL A 58 6.71 6.02 -4.25
N ARG A 59 7.14 4.83 -4.69
CA ARG A 59 6.39 3.57 -4.52
C ARG A 59 6.12 3.46 -3.03
N GLN A 60 4.93 3.89 -2.61
CA GLN A 60 4.59 3.90 -1.20
C GLN A 60 4.56 2.43 -0.83
N MET A 61 5.45 2.04 0.07
CA MET A 61 5.41 0.69 0.60
C MET A 61 3.98 0.50 1.14
N PRO A 62 3.22 -0.49 0.64
CA PRO A 62 1.85 -0.66 1.07
C PRO A 62 1.81 -0.78 2.59
N ASP A 63 0.86 -0.11 3.23
CA ASP A 63 0.70 -0.20 4.67
C ASP A 63 0.53 -1.68 5.09
N ARG A 64 0.98 -2.02 6.30
CA ARG A 64 0.93 -3.39 6.85
C ARG A 64 -0.48 -3.96 6.77
N ALA A 65 -1.50 -3.15 7.07
CA ALA A 65 -2.89 -3.56 6.98
C ALA A 65 -3.31 -3.94 5.55
N ALA A 66 -2.82 -3.20 4.54
CA ALA A 66 -3.07 -3.51 3.13
C ALA A 66 -2.40 -4.82 2.71
N ILE A 67 -1.15 -5.05 3.14
CA ILE A 67 -0.44 -6.31 2.89
C ILE A 67 -1.21 -7.50 3.50
N GLU A 68 -1.66 -7.38 4.74
CA GLU A 68 -2.44 -8.44 5.42
C GLU A 68 -3.75 -8.75 4.69
N ALA A 69 -4.47 -7.72 4.24
CA ALA A 69 -5.70 -7.89 3.46
C ALA A 69 -5.46 -8.66 2.16
N ILE A 70 -4.37 -8.32 1.43
CA ILE A 70 -3.99 -9.00 0.19
C ILE A 70 -3.62 -10.46 0.45
N VAL A 71 -2.83 -10.73 1.49
CA VAL A 71 -2.46 -12.09 1.88
C VAL A 71 -3.71 -12.92 2.22
N LEU A 72 -4.62 -12.37 3.02
CA LEU A 72 -5.87 -13.06 3.38
C LEU A 72 -6.75 -13.34 2.17
N ASP A 73 -6.88 -12.40 1.24
CA ASP A 73 -7.64 -12.56 0.00
C ASP A 73 -7.03 -13.65 -0.90
N ILE A 74 -5.71 -13.63 -1.12
CA ILE A 74 -5.01 -14.68 -1.89
C ILE A 74 -5.22 -16.06 -1.26
N LEU A 75 -5.13 -16.17 0.06
CA LEU A 75 -5.35 -17.44 0.76
C LEU A 75 -6.80 -17.92 0.68
N ARG A 76 -7.79 -17.02 0.67
CA ARG A 76 -9.21 -17.37 0.47
C ARG A 76 -9.46 -17.89 -0.94
N GLN A 77 -8.95 -17.20 -1.97
CA GLN A 77 -9.10 -17.60 -3.37
C GLN A 77 -8.47 -18.98 -3.64
N GLN A 78 -7.32 -19.26 -3.02
CA GLN A 78 -6.65 -20.56 -3.17
C GLN A 78 -7.37 -21.70 -2.43
N LYS A 79 -8.10 -21.41 -1.35
CA LYS A 79 -8.92 -22.41 -0.63
C LYS A 79 -10.26 -22.70 -1.32
N GLY A 80 -10.72 -21.83 -2.23
CA GLY A 80 -11.96 -22.00 -2.98
C GLY A 80 -11.88 -22.93 -4.19
N GLY A 81 -10.72 -23.54 -4.47
CA GLY A 81 -10.49 -24.46 -5.60
C GLY A 81 -10.65 -25.95 -5.28
N THR A 82 -11.16 -26.30 -4.10
CA THR A 82 -11.50 -27.68 -3.75
C THR A 82 -12.96 -27.71 -3.30
N GLU A 83 -13.79 -28.40 -4.08
CA GLU A 83 -15.21 -28.60 -3.83
C GLU A 83 -15.49 -29.01 -2.38
N LEU A 84 -16.42 -28.30 -1.74
CA LEU A 84 -17.37 -28.89 -0.81
C LEU A 84 -18.74 -28.29 -1.08
N THR A 85 -19.34 -28.73 -2.19
CA THR A 85 -20.79 -28.79 -2.30
C THR A 85 -21.31 -29.98 -1.51
N ALA A 86 -22.43 -29.74 -0.82
CA ALA A 86 -23.37 -30.74 -0.28
C ALA A 86 -22.89 -31.42 1.03
N GLU A 87 -23.60 -31.47 2.16
CA GLU A 87 -24.98 -31.16 2.53
C GLU A 87 -25.04 -31.05 4.06
N VAL A 88 -25.73 -30.04 4.61
CA VAL A 88 -26.75 -30.26 5.65
C VAL A 88 -27.75 -29.12 5.49
N SER A 89 -28.64 -29.27 4.52
CA SER A 89 -29.91 -28.55 4.54
C SER A 89 -30.90 -29.33 5.40
N ARG A 90 -31.42 -28.64 6.43
CA ARG A 90 -32.81 -28.68 6.89
C ARG A 90 -33.38 -29.99 7.44
N SER A 91 -33.62 -29.96 8.75
CA SER A 91 -34.69 -30.68 9.46
C SER A 91 -34.56 -30.30 10.95
N PHE A 92 -35.43 -29.63 11.70
CA PHE A 92 -36.82 -29.18 11.60
C PHE A 92 -36.98 -27.97 12.55
N VAL A 93 -37.68 -26.90 12.14
CA VAL A 93 -38.40 -26.04 13.10
C VAL A 93 -39.80 -25.88 12.54
N GLU A 94 -40.69 -26.75 13.02
CA GLU A 94 -42.12 -26.65 12.80
C GLU A 94 -42.72 -25.63 13.77
N GLN A 95 -43.67 -24.87 13.23
CA GLN A 95 -44.24 -23.64 13.75
C GLN A 95 -45.21 -23.88 14.93
N LYS A 96 -45.26 -22.90 15.86
CA LYS A 96 -46.53 -22.36 16.38
C LYS A 96 -46.36 -20.98 17.06
N GLU A 97 -47.11 -19.99 16.55
CA GLU A 97 -47.41 -18.63 17.04
C GLU A 97 -48.23 -18.62 18.37
N PRO A 98 -48.64 -17.49 19.01
CA PRO A 98 -48.39 -16.04 18.76
C PRO A 98 -48.19 -15.11 20.01
N ALA A 99 -48.17 -13.78 19.77
CA ALA A 99 -48.37 -12.59 20.67
C ALA A 99 -47.08 -11.85 21.13
N GLN A 100 -46.91 -10.51 21.07
CA GLN A 100 -47.80 -9.33 20.92
C GLN A 100 -46.96 -8.04 20.64
N LYS A 101 -47.45 -7.14 19.76
CA LYS A 101 -47.42 -5.62 19.74
C LYS A 101 -46.08 -4.89 20.07
N LYS A 102 -45.56 -3.85 19.39
CA LYS A 102 -46.01 -2.79 18.44
C LYS A 102 -44.74 -2.10 17.84
N PRO A 103 -44.83 -1.20 16.84
CA PRO A 103 -43.82 -1.00 15.80
C PRO A 103 -42.90 0.21 15.98
N PHE A 104 -41.66 0.13 15.49
CA PHE A 104 -40.82 1.29 15.16
C PHE A 104 -40.07 1.02 13.84
N LEU A 105 -40.20 1.96 12.90
CA LEU A 105 -39.66 1.95 11.53
C LEU A 105 -38.12 2.17 11.51
N PRO A 106 -37.43 1.83 10.39
CA PRO A 106 -35.99 1.52 10.36
C PRO A 106 -35.09 2.75 10.12
N PRO A 107 -33.80 2.73 10.54
CA PRO A 107 -32.76 3.54 9.92
C PRO A 107 -32.17 2.80 8.70
N GLU A 108 -31.96 3.55 7.62
CA GLU A 108 -31.40 3.11 6.34
C GLU A 108 -30.06 2.36 6.49
N PRO A 109 -29.80 1.30 5.69
CA PRO A 109 -28.46 0.76 5.54
C PRO A 109 -27.69 1.63 4.53
N VAL A 110 -26.77 2.45 5.02
CA VAL A 110 -25.71 3.01 4.18
C VAL A 110 -24.84 1.83 3.74
N ALA A 111 -24.94 1.48 2.47
CA ALA A 111 -24.05 0.51 1.85
C ALA A 111 -22.64 1.11 1.81
N ASP A 112 -21.80 0.71 2.76
CA ASP A 112 -20.35 0.83 2.62
C ASP A 112 -19.90 -0.17 1.56
N GLU A 113 -19.91 0.29 0.31
CA GLU A 113 -19.17 -0.33 -0.79
C GLU A 113 -17.69 -0.33 -0.41
N PRO A 114 -17.01 -1.48 -0.27
CA PRO A 114 -15.57 -1.50 -0.13
C PRO A 114 -14.99 -1.05 -1.47
N LYS A 115 -14.58 0.22 -1.54
CA LYS A 115 -13.75 0.74 -2.64
C LYS A 115 -12.59 -0.23 -2.82
N SER A 116 -12.60 -0.92 -3.95
CA SER A 116 -11.48 -1.74 -4.41
C SER A 116 -10.26 -0.85 -4.41
N SER A 117 -9.41 -0.98 -3.39
CA SER A 117 -8.12 -0.32 -3.37
C SER A 117 -7.38 -0.84 -4.58
N ASP A 118 -7.13 0.05 -5.54
CA ASP A 118 -6.27 -0.17 -6.69
C ASP A 118 -4.85 -0.39 -6.16
N VAL A 119 -4.61 -1.59 -5.65
CA VAL A 119 -3.28 -2.03 -5.25
C VAL A 119 -2.61 -2.51 -6.52
N ASP A 120 -1.46 -1.92 -6.80
CA ASP A 120 -0.54 -2.29 -7.88
C ASP A 120 -0.46 -3.83 -8.02
N GLU A 121 -0.96 -4.33 -9.14
CA GLU A 121 -1.09 -5.77 -9.44
C GLU A 121 0.28 -6.47 -9.37
N ASP A 122 1.39 -5.75 -9.57
CA ASP A 122 2.74 -6.31 -9.40
C ASP A 122 3.00 -6.67 -7.93
N VAL A 123 2.51 -5.87 -6.98
CA VAL A 123 2.65 -6.15 -5.54
C VAL A 123 1.84 -7.39 -5.17
N ARG A 124 0.63 -7.52 -5.70
CA ARG A 124 -0.22 -8.70 -5.49
C ARG A 124 0.45 -9.97 -6.02
N ASN A 125 1.02 -9.91 -7.23
CA ASN A 125 1.73 -11.02 -7.85
C ASN A 125 3.03 -11.38 -7.11
N MET A 126 3.77 -10.39 -6.61
CA MET A 126 4.94 -10.60 -5.77
C MET A 126 4.59 -11.37 -4.49
N ILE A 127 3.55 -10.94 -3.76
CA ILE A 127 3.10 -11.62 -2.53
C ILE A 127 2.65 -13.06 -2.82
N LYS A 128 1.91 -13.28 -3.92
CA LYS A 128 1.47 -14.61 -4.35
C LYS A 128 2.65 -15.54 -4.65
N GLY A 129 3.68 -15.03 -5.34
CA GLY A 129 4.92 -15.77 -5.62
C GLY A 129 5.64 -16.20 -4.35
N THR A 130 5.78 -15.30 -3.39
CA THR A 130 6.39 -15.59 -2.08
C THR A 130 5.60 -16.65 -1.29
N LEU A 131 4.27 -16.52 -1.18
CA LEU A 131 3.43 -17.51 -0.48
C LEU A 131 3.51 -18.90 -1.12
N SER A 132 3.68 -18.97 -2.45
CA SER A 132 3.80 -20.23 -3.18
C SER A 132 5.14 -20.91 -2.91
N ALA A 133 6.24 -20.15 -2.78
CA ALA A 133 7.56 -20.69 -2.46
C ALA A 133 7.59 -21.41 -1.09
N PHE A 134 6.84 -20.92 -0.09
CA PHE A 134 6.74 -21.57 1.22
C PHE A 134 5.93 -22.86 1.22
N ARG A 135 5.09 -23.11 0.20
CA ARG A 135 4.29 -24.33 0.10
C ARG A 135 5.03 -25.53 -0.47
N ILE A 136 6.10 -25.30 -1.26
CA ILE A 136 6.86 -26.38 -1.91
C ILE A 136 7.73 -27.14 -0.89
N ASN A 137 7.88 -26.62 0.33
CA ASN A 137 8.77 -27.15 1.35
C ASN A 137 8.04 -27.84 2.53
N SER A 138 6.81 -28.33 2.31
CA SER A 138 6.02 -29.16 3.25
C SER A 138 5.65 -30.47 2.59
#